data_AF-A0A2V9K3Q4-F1
#
_entry.id   AF-A0A2V9K3Q4-F1
#
_cell.length_a   1.000
_cell.length_b   1.000
_cell.length_c   1.000
_cell.angle_alpha   90.00
_cell.angle_beta   90.00
_cell.angle_gamma   90.00
#
_symmetry.space_group_name_H-M   'P 1'
#
loop_
_entity.id
_entity.type
_entity.pdbx_description
1 polymer ?
#
loop_
_entity_poly.entity_id
_entity_poly.type
_entity_poly.pdbx_seq_one_letter_code
_entity_poly.pdbx_strand_id
1 'polypeptide(L)'
;MPVALVTPYGATPSSFIAVASDAKISPIGEAVEGSVGHDRIQQSEAGQSIGEAIRYWYKLRPGDFERIDVDIQVQDDKFYLAPTGYKYAGMRQTRTIQRPRYPLSFNDQEQSELWGRQLQHVRKTQPDLWRWSLEEICRVAKDHRPDTKTPYVKEEDLLRASGPLKALGVELGPYVGKGFDCQALFQFLNYEPYTAPIEIKKASRGFEYQQKRYSPLELSRVVILCAQHDLPNVPPNVDVIQLESLCSVMAH
;
A
#
# COMPACT_ATOMS: atom_id res chain seq x y z
N MET A 1 -19.93 -8.66 -9.27
CA MET A 1 -19.21 -7.39 -9.00
C MET A 1 -17.71 -7.66 -8.87
N PRO A 2 -16.83 -6.82 -9.43
CA PRO A 2 -15.38 -6.98 -9.26
C PRO A 2 -14.99 -6.95 -7.79
N VAL A 3 -14.09 -7.85 -7.39
CA VAL A 3 -13.54 -7.90 -6.02
C VAL A 3 -12.19 -7.21 -5.99
N ALA A 4 -12.00 -6.33 -5.02
CA ALA A 4 -10.70 -5.80 -4.64
C ALA A 4 -10.24 -6.49 -3.36
N LEU A 5 -9.04 -7.06 -3.36
CA LEU A 5 -8.47 -7.69 -2.19
C LEU A 5 -7.71 -6.63 -1.38
N VAL A 6 -8.03 -6.49 -0.10
CA VAL A 6 -7.25 -5.65 0.82
C VAL A 6 -6.01 -6.41 1.25
N THR A 7 -4.86 -5.91 0.84
CA THR A 7 -3.52 -6.42 1.14
C THR A 7 -2.97 -5.73 2.40
N PRO A 8 -1.79 -6.14 2.92
CA PRO A 8 -1.12 -5.41 3.99
C PRO A 8 -0.87 -3.92 3.68
N TYR A 9 -0.77 -3.55 2.40
CA TYR A 9 -0.55 -2.17 1.94
C TYR A 9 -1.87 -1.41 1.69
N GLY A 10 -2.90 -2.10 1.22
CA GLY A 10 -4.14 -1.46 0.79
C GLY A 10 -4.91 -2.30 -0.22
N ALA A 11 -6.05 -1.80 -0.69
CA ALA A 11 -6.84 -2.51 -1.68
C ALA A 11 -6.11 -2.56 -3.03
N THR A 12 -6.14 -3.74 -3.66
CA THR A 12 -5.68 -3.98 -5.03
C THR A 12 -6.78 -4.68 -5.83
N PRO A 13 -6.95 -4.37 -7.13
CA PRO A 13 -7.85 -5.12 -8.00
C PRO A 13 -7.50 -6.61 -8.00
N SER A 14 -8.52 -7.47 -8.16
CA SER A 14 -8.32 -8.90 -8.28
C SER A 14 -9.19 -9.47 -9.41
N SER A 15 -8.85 -10.66 -9.87
CA SER A 15 -9.64 -11.40 -10.87
C SER A 15 -10.86 -12.11 -10.27
N PHE A 16 -11.11 -11.98 -8.96
CA PHE A 16 -12.28 -12.57 -8.30
C PHE A 16 -13.53 -11.74 -8.57
N ILE A 17 -14.69 -12.41 -8.57
CA ILE A 17 -16.00 -11.76 -8.75
C ILE A 17 -16.93 -12.17 -7.62
N ALA A 18 -17.58 -11.19 -7.00
CA ALA A 18 -18.64 -11.40 -6.04
C ALA A 18 -19.97 -11.65 -6.76
N VAL A 19 -20.68 -12.71 -6.36
CA VAL A 19 -21.98 -13.13 -6.89
C VAL A 19 -23.04 -13.16 -5.79
N ALA A 20 -24.31 -13.02 -6.17
CA ALA A 20 -25.43 -13.21 -5.26
C ALA A 20 -25.47 -14.65 -4.73
N SER A 21 -26.09 -14.86 -3.57
CA SER A 21 -26.13 -16.18 -2.89
C SER A 21 -26.84 -17.29 -3.69
N ASP A 22 -27.65 -16.89 -4.67
CA ASP A 22 -28.43 -17.71 -5.59
C ASP A 22 -27.88 -17.64 -7.03
N ALA A 23 -26.65 -17.14 -7.22
CA ALA A 23 -26.04 -16.98 -8.53
C ALA A 23 -24.63 -17.60 -8.59
N LYS A 24 -24.23 -18.06 -9.77
CA LYS A 24 -22.87 -18.51 -10.08
C LYS A 24 -22.41 -17.98 -11.44
N ILE A 25 -21.11 -17.95 -11.68
CA ILE A 25 -20.54 -17.59 -12.98
C ILE A 25 -20.40 -18.84 -13.83
N SER A 26 -20.97 -18.80 -15.03
CA SER A 26 -20.84 -19.85 -16.04
C SER A 26 -19.42 -19.88 -16.62
N PRO A 27 -19.03 -20.98 -17.31
CA PRO A 27 -17.73 -21.06 -17.99
C PRO A 27 -17.49 -19.98 -19.05
N ILE A 28 -18.56 -19.31 -19.52
CA ILE A 28 -18.51 -18.21 -20.49
C ILE A 28 -18.58 -16.82 -19.84
N GLY A 29 -18.53 -16.74 -18.50
CA GLY A 29 -18.47 -15.48 -17.75
C GLY A 29 -19.82 -14.86 -17.37
N GLU A 30 -20.94 -15.47 -17.75
CA GLU A 30 -22.28 -14.96 -17.44
C GLU A 30 -22.79 -15.44 -16.07
N ALA A 31 -23.52 -14.58 -15.36
CA ALA A 31 -24.19 -14.95 -14.12
C ALA A 31 -25.42 -15.83 -14.41
N VAL A 32 -25.45 -17.04 -13.87
CA VAL A 32 -26.55 -18.00 -13.99
C VAL A 32 -27.07 -18.38 -12.61
N GLU A 33 -28.31 -18.84 -12.53
CA GLU A 33 -28.92 -19.28 -11.28
C GLU A 33 -28.11 -20.44 -10.66
N GLY A 34 -27.73 -20.26 -9.40
CA GLY A 34 -26.94 -21.19 -8.61
C GLY A 34 -27.84 -22.04 -7.74
N SER A 35 -27.50 -23.33 -7.60
CA SER A 35 -28.14 -24.17 -6.59
C SER A 35 -27.68 -23.68 -5.21
N VAL A 36 -28.62 -23.53 -4.27
CA VAL A 36 -28.42 -22.93 -2.94
C VAL A 36 -27.10 -23.37 -2.27
N GLY A 37 -26.25 -22.41 -1.87
CA GLY A 37 -25.06 -22.66 -1.05
C GLY A 37 -23.69 -22.41 -1.70
N HIS A 38 -23.60 -21.59 -2.76
CA HIS A 38 -22.30 -21.28 -3.38
C HIS A 38 -21.51 -20.19 -2.63
N ASP A 39 -20.17 -20.28 -2.70
CA ASP A 39 -19.29 -19.22 -2.23
C ASP A 39 -19.62 -17.91 -2.93
N ARG A 40 -19.84 -16.86 -2.13
CA ARG A 40 -20.17 -15.51 -2.60
C ARG A 40 -19.07 -14.88 -3.46
N ILE A 41 -17.87 -15.45 -3.46
CA ILE A 41 -16.71 -14.98 -4.21
C ILE A 41 -16.21 -16.12 -5.07
N GLN A 42 -16.28 -15.93 -6.38
CA GLN A 42 -15.89 -16.94 -7.35
C GLN A 42 -14.56 -16.58 -7.99
N GLN A 43 -13.82 -17.64 -8.33
CA GLN A 43 -12.49 -17.54 -8.92
C GLN A 43 -12.53 -16.79 -10.26
N SER A 44 -13.57 -16.95 -11.08
CA SER A 44 -13.63 -16.34 -12.43
C SER A 44 -12.32 -16.61 -13.20
N GLU A 45 -11.56 -15.59 -13.60
CA GLU A 45 -10.23 -15.74 -14.24
C GLU A 45 -9.08 -15.98 -13.24
N ALA A 46 -9.33 -15.92 -11.93
CA ALA A 46 -8.32 -16.20 -10.92
C ALA A 46 -7.88 -17.67 -10.98
N GLY A 47 -6.60 -17.92 -11.26
CA GLY A 47 -6.02 -19.27 -11.27
C GLY A 47 -5.79 -19.90 -9.88
N GLN A 48 -6.28 -19.26 -8.81
CA GLN A 48 -6.10 -19.72 -7.42
C GLN A 48 -7.32 -19.38 -6.55
N SER A 49 -7.45 -20.05 -5.40
CA SER A 49 -8.51 -19.74 -4.44
C SER A 49 -8.28 -18.38 -3.75
N ILE A 50 -9.36 -17.79 -3.21
CA ILE A 50 -9.27 -16.54 -2.45
C ILE A 50 -8.37 -16.71 -1.21
N GLY A 51 -8.39 -17.89 -0.58
CA GLY A 51 -7.52 -18.19 0.56
C GLY A 51 -6.05 -18.24 0.18
N GLU A 52 -5.73 -18.79 -0.99
CA GLU A 52 -4.37 -18.77 -1.53
C GLU A 52 -3.91 -17.36 -1.89
N ALA A 53 -4.79 -16.53 -2.45
CA ALA A 53 -4.50 -15.12 -2.69
C ALA A 53 -4.22 -14.35 -1.38
N ILE A 54 -5.02 -14.58 -0.33
CA ILE A 54 -4.80 -13.98 0.99
C ILE A 54 -3.48 -14.47 1.60
N ARG A 55 -3.21 -15.78 1.54
CA ARG A 55 -1.95 -16.38 2.01
C ARG A 55 -0.75 -15.75 1.33
N TYR A 56 -0.84 -15.56 0.02
CA TYR A 56 0.18 -14.92 -0.81
C TYR A 56 0.45 -13.48 -0.36
N TRP A 57 -0.58 -12.62 -0.30
CA TRP A 57 -0.41 -11.22 0.07
C TRP A 57 0.03 -11.00 1.52
N TYR A 58 -0.46 -11.80 2.45
CA TYR A 58 -0.15 -11.66 3.88
C TYR A 58 1.03 -12.53 4.32
N LYS A 59 1.70 -13.20 3.38
CA LYS A 59 2.85 -14.09 3.63
C LYS A 59 2.56 -15.11 4.74
N LEU A 60 1.34 -15.64 4.75
CA LEU A 60 0.93 -16.66 5.71
C LEU A 60 1.61 -18.00 5.35
N ARG A 61 1.85 -18.84 6.35
CA ARG A 61 2.55 -20.12 6.18
C ARG A 61 1.76 -21.05 5.23
N PRO A 62 2.42 -21.95 4.48
CA PRO A 62 1.71 -23.00 3.74
C PRO A 62 0.88 -23.88 4.68
N GLY A 63 -0.30 -24.30 4.22
CA GLY A 63 -1.19 -25.19 4.95
C GLY A 63 -2.66 -24.98 4.55
N ASP A 64 -3.50 -25.97 4.83
CA ASP A 64 -4.92 -25.91 4.48
C ASP A 64 -5.67 -25.04 5.49
N PHE A 65 -6.33 -24.00 4.99
CA PHE A 65 -7.24 -23.21 5.82
C PHE A 65 -8.49 -24.03 6.14
N GLU A 66 -8.82 -24.12 7.43
CA GLU A 66 -10.15 -24.55 7.88
C GLU A 66 -11.14 -23.39 7.70
N ARG A 67 -10.69 -22.16 7.97
CA ARG A 67 -11.51 -20.94 7.91
C ARG A 67 -10.66 -19.70 7.70
N ILE A 68 -11.18 -18.75 6.94
CA ILE A 68 -10.67 -17.38 6.86
C ILE A 68 -11.82 -16.44 7.22
N ASP A 69 -11.58 -15.56 8.18
CA ASP A 69 -12.51 -14.50 8.55
C ASP A 69 -12.24 -13.28 7.69
N VAL A 70 -13.31 -12.72 7.12
CA VAL A 70 -13.25 -11.59 6.20
C VAL A 70 -14.32 -10.56 6.55
N ASP A 71 -13.94 -9.29 6.45
CA ASP A 71 -14.84 -8.16 6.41
C ASP A 71 -15.08 -7.75 4.96
N ILE A 72 -16.32 -7.38 4.68
CA ILE A 72 -16.77 -7.00 3.34
C ILE A 72 -17.25 -5.57 3.37
N GLN A 73 -16.73 -4.74 2.46
CA GLN A 73 -17.19 -3.38 2.25
C GLN A 73 -17.56 -3.21 0.77
N VAL A 74 -18.74 -2.64 0.50
CA VAL A 74 -19.22 -2.37 -0.87
C VAL A 74 -19.22 -0.88 -1.09
N GLN A 75 -18.52 -0.42 -2.14
CA GLN A 75 -18.32 0.99 -2.40
C GLN A 75 -17.97 1.22 -3.86
N ASP A 76 -18.63 2.20 -4.49
CA ASP A 76 -18.46 2.53 -5.91
C ASP A 76 -18.54 1.30 -6.83
N ASP A 77 -19.54 0.44 -6.59
CA ASP A 77 -19.76 -0.84 -7.28
C ASP A 77 -18.60 -1.84 -7.23
N LYS A 78 -17.65 -1.63 -6.31
CA LYS A 78 -16.54 -2.53 -6.01
C LYS A 78 -16.76 -3.24 -4.68
N PHE A 79 -16.35 -4.51 -4.66
CA PHE A 79 -16.48 -5.37 -3.49
C PHE A 79 -15.11 -5.52 -2.83
N TYR A 80 -14.90 -4.88 -1.68
CA TYR A 80 -13.64 -4.94 -0.97
C TYR A 80 -13.65 -6.06 0.05
N LEU A 81 -12.73 -7.01 -0.11
CA LEU A 81 -12.55 -8.11 0.82
C LEU A 81 -11.32 -7.85 1.69
N ALA A 82 -11.55 -7.69 2.99
CA ALA A 82 -10.50 -7.50 3.98
C ALA A 82 -10.38 -8.71 4.90
N PRO A 83 -9.29 -9.49 4.86
CA PRO A 83 -9.13 -10.60 5.77
C PRO A 83 -8.83 -10.09 7.19
N THR A 84 -9.56 -10.60 8.18
CA THR A 84 -9.47 -10.20 9.59
C THR A 84 -8.91 -11.31 10.47
N GLY A 85 -8.98 -12.56 10.01
CA GLY A 85 -8.41 -13.70 10.73
C GLY A 85 -8.31 -14.97 9.87
N TYR A 86 -7.58 -15.95 10.37
CA TYR A 86 -7.49 -17.28 9.75
C TYR A 86 -7.31 -18.38 10.78
N LYS A 87 -7.73 -19.59 10.42
CA LYS A 87 -7.55 -20.82 11.18
C LYS A 87 -7.10 -21.93 10.22
N TYR A 88 -5.95 -22.53 10.47
CA TYR A 88 -5.50 -23.72 9.75
C TYR A 88 -6.18 -24.97 10.27
N ALA A 89 -6.33 -25.99 9.41
CA ALA A 89 -6.81 -27.31 9.80
C ALA A 89 -6.02 -27.85 11.00
N GLY A 90 -6.73 -28.28 12.03
CA GLY A 90 -6.14 -28.83 13.26
C GLY A 90 -5.66 -27.79 14.28
N MET A 91 -5.72 -26.49 13.99
CA MET A 91 -5.48 -25.46 15.02
C MET A 91 -6.68 -25.33 15.96
N ARG A 92 -6.42 -25.13 17.26
CA ARG A 92 -7.48 -24.88 18.25
C ARG A 92 -8.06 -23.46 18.19
N GLN A 93 -7.27 -22.48 17.76
CA GLN A 93 -7.63 -21.06 17.82
C GLN A 93 -7.44 -20.37 16.47
N THR A 94 -8.32 -19.43 16.18
CA THR A 94 -8.19 -18.46 15.08
C THR A 94 -7.10 -17.45 15.42
N ARG A 95 -6.30 -17.07 14.43
CA ARG A 95 -5.31 -16.00 14.50
C ARG A 95 -5.83 -14.76 13.81
N THR A 96 -5.63 -13.60 14.42
CA THR A 96 -5.98 -12.30 13.84
C THR A 96 -4.97 -11.89 12.77
N ILE A 97 -5.47 -11.34 11.67
CA ILE A 97 -4.67 -10.65 10.66
C ILE A 97 -4.72 -9.16 11.01
N GLN A 98 -3.57 -8.58 11.34
CA GLN A 98 -3.51 -7.15 11.62
C GLN A 98 -3.49 -6.35 10.31
N ARG A 99 -4.31 -5.30 10.27
CA ARG A 99 -4.34 -4.33 9.18
C ARG A 99 -3.78 -3.00 9.67
N PRO A 100 -2.60 -2.56 9.19
CA PRO A 100 -2.09 -1.24 9.54
C PRO A 100 -2.99 -0.14 8.97
N ARG A 101 -3.21 0.92 9.76
CA ARG A 101 -4.04 2.06 9.34
C ARG A 101 -3.38 2.85 8.20
N TYR A 102 -2.08 3.09 8.30
CA TYR A 102 -1.27 3.84 7.34
C TYR A 102 0.00 3.05 6.98
N PRO A 103 -0.14 1.96 6.21
CA PRO A 103 0.95 1.00 5.98
C PRO A 103 2.09 1.54 5.12
N LEU A 104 1.88 2.64 4.38
CA LEU A 104 2.91 3.25 3.53
C LEU A 104 3.48 4.53 4.12
N SER A 105 2.94 5.00 5.25
CA SER A 105 3.35 6.25 5.87
C SER A 105 4.66 6.13 6.64
N PHE A 106 5.48 7.16 6.48
CA PHE A 106 6.67 7.39 7.26
C PHE A 106 6.85 8.91 7.45
N ASN A 107 6.42 9.41 8.59
CA ASN A 107 6.55 10.81 8.98
C ASN A 107 6.67 10.93 10.51
N ASP A 108 6.77 12.16 11.02
CA ASP A 108 6.98 12.40 12.46
C ASP A 108 5.78 11.96 13.33
N GLN A 109 4.59 11.84 12.74
CA GLN A 109 3.36 11.45 13.45
C GLN A 109 3.03 9.97 13.30
N GLU A 110 3.36 9.38 12.14
CA GLU A 110 3.01 8.00 11.79
C GLU A 110 4.19 7.31 11.10
N GLN A 111 4.74 6.30 11.77
CA GLN A 111 5.80 5.44 11.24
C GLN A 111 5.27 4.00 11.18
N SER A 112 4.90 3.56 9.97
CA SER A 112 4.33 2.23 9.81
C SER A 112 5.31 1.12 10.24
N GLU A 113 4.76 0.02 10.77
CA GLU A 113 5.56 -1.14 11.13
C GLU A 113 6.30 -1.74 9.91
N LEU A 114 5.69 -1.66 8.72
CA LEU A 114 6.32 -2.16 7.50
C LEU A 114 7.61 -1.42 7.18
N TRP A 115 7.59 -0.08 7.24
CA TRP A 115 8.79 0.74 7.10
C TRP A 115 9.83 0.42 8.18
N GLY A 116 9.43 0.33 9.45
CA GLY A 116 10.34 0.02 10.54
C GLY A 116 11.07 -1.31 10.34
N ARG A 117 10.34 -2.36 9.98
CA ARG A 117 10.93 -3.68 9.69
C ARG A 117 11.80 -3.66 8.44
N GLN A 118 11.39 -2.95 7.39
CA GLN A 118 12.15 -2.81 6.15
C GLN A 118 13.49 -2.10 6.39
N LEU A 119 13.49 -0.97 7.09
CA LEU A 119 14.69 -0.21 7.41
C LEU A 119 15.66 -1.05 8.25
N GLN A 120 15.17 -1.78 9.26
CA GLN A 120 15.97 -2.71 10.05
C GLN A 120 16.54 -3.84 9.20
N HIS A 121 15.74 -4.39 8.28
CA HIS A 121 16.19 -5.44 7.38
C HIS A 121 17.33 -4.96 6.48
N VAL A 122 17.16 -3.82 5.79
CA VAL A 122 18.20 -3.25 4.91
C VAL A 122 19.45 -2.86 5.69
N ARG A 123 19.31 -2.29 6.90
CA ARG A 123 20.44 -2.00 7.80
C ARG A 123 21.26 -3.26 8.11
N LYS A 124 20.59 -4.40 8.32
CA LYS A 124 21.24 -5.66 8.67
C LYS A 124 21.86 -6.36 7.46
N THR A 125 21.20 -6.36 6.31
CA THR A 125 21.62 -7.13 5.12
C THR A 125 22.50 -6.33 4.17
N GLN A 126 22.34 -5.02 4.10
CA GLN A 126 23.05 -4.12 3.19
C GLN A 126 23.39 -2.79 3.90
N PRO A 127 24.26 -2.81 4.94
CA PRO A 127 24.51 -1.66 5.81
C PRO A 127 25.06 -0.42 5.09
N ASP A 128 25.92 -0.60 4.09
CA ASP A 128 26.50 0.53 3.35
C ASP A 128 25.47 1.16 2.42
N LEU A 129 24.62 0.35 1.77
CA LEU A 129 23.51 0.85 0.96
C LEU A 129 22.48 1.56 1.83
N TRP A 130 22.16 1.01 3.01
CA TRP A 130 21.30 1.66 3.99
C TRP A 130 21.82 3.05 4.37
N ARG A 131 23.10 3.13 4.75
CA ARG A 131 23.74 4.40 5.14
C ARG A 131 23.72 5.42 4.00
N TRP A 132 24.19 5.02 2.82
CA TRP A 132 24.20 5.86 1.63
C TRP A 132 22.80 6.36 1.28
N SER A 133 21.78 5.49 1.35
CA SER A 133 20.41 5.85 1.02
C SER A 133 19.88 6.93 1.95
N LEU A 134 20.09 6.77 3.26
CA LEU A 134 19.65 7.78 4.23
C LEU A 134 20.44 9.09 4.08
N GLU A 135 21.74 9.04 3.87
CA GLU A 135 22.56 10.24 3.64
C GLU A 135 22.10 11.05 2.40
N GLU A 136 21.81 10.37 1.29
CA GLU A 136 21.30 11.01 0.08
C GLU A 136 19.88 11.56 0.28
N ILE A 137 18.99 10.80 0.94
CA ILE A 137 17.65 11.28 1.29
C ILE A 137 17.75 12.55 2.14
N CYS A 138 18.65 12.57 3.13
CA CYS A 138 18.84 13.74 3.99
C CYS A 138 19.42 14.93 3.26
N ARG A 139 20.29 14.72 2.27
CA ARG A 139 20.78 15.80 1.42
C ARG A 139 19.64 16.40 0.61
N VAL A 140 18.80 15.57 -0.02
CA VAL A 140 17.63 16.00 -0.78
C VAL A 140 16.63 16.74 0.12
N ALA A 141 16.29 16.18 1.28
CA ALA A 141 15.38 16.81 2.23
C ALA A 141 15.91 18.17 2.69
N LYS A 142 17.21 18.24 3.02
CA LYS A 142 17.87 19.49 3.43
C LYS A 142 17.78 20.57 2.35
N ASP A 143 18.00 20.24 1.08
CA ASP A 143 17.88 21.21 -0.03
C ASP A 143 16.48 21.83 -0.14
N HIS A 144 15.46 21.14 0.33
CA HIS A 144 14.06 21.56 0.28
C HIS A 144 13.59 22.27 1.56
N ARG A 145 14.43 22.40 2.59
CA ARG A 145 14.00 23.11 3.80
C ARG A 145 13.76 24.60 3.51
N PRO A 146 12.84 25.26 4.25
CA PRO A 146 12.56 26.69 4.05
C PRO A 146 13.76 27.60 4.38
N ASP A 147 14.64 27.19 5.29
CA ASP A 147 15.80 27.95 5.77
C ASP A 147 17.03 27.82 4.86
N THR A 148 17.11 26.75 4.07
CA THR A 148 18.12 26.58 3.03
C THR A 148 17.80 27.45 1.81
N LYS A 149 18.63 28.47 1.58
CA LYS A 149 18.58 29.32 0.38
C LYS A 149 19.18 28.63 -0.86
N THR A 150 18.93 27.34 -1.07
CA THR A 150 19.42 26.64 -2.26
C THR A 150 18.68 27.19 -3.47
N PRO A 151 19.36 27.93 -4.36
CA PRO A 151 18.68 28.59 -5.46
C PRO A 151 18.20 27.54 -6.47
N TYR A 152 17.02 27.77 -7.06
CA TYR A 152 16.44 26.97 -8.15
C TYR A 152 16.00 25.54 -7.83
N VAL A 153 15.86 25.16 -6.55
CA VAL A 153 15.26 23.86 -6.17
C VAL A 153 13.75 23.88 -6.41
N LYS A 154 13.26 22.96 -7.24
CA LYS A 154 11.85 22.77 -7.58
C LYS A 154 11.26 21.58 -6.82
N GLU A 155 9.93 21.48 -6.81
CA GLU A 155 9.21 20.36 -6.18
C GLU A 155 9.59 19.02 -6.80
N GLU A 156 9.74 18.99 -8.13
CA GLU A 156 10.17 17.81 -8.88
C GLU A 156 11.58 17.31 -8.47
N ASP A 157 12.43 18.16 -7.87
CA ASP A 157 13.77 17.77 -7.43
C ASP A 157 13.76 16.78 -6.26
N LEU A 158 12.60 16.54 -5.64
CA LEU A 158 12.41 15.42 -4.70
C LEU A 158 12.60 14.06 -5.37
N LEU A 159 12.45 13.95 -6.70
CA LEU A 159 12.74 12.74 -7.46
C LEU A 159 14.22 12.33 -7.40
N ARG A 160 15.12 13.23 -7.00
CA ARG A 160 16.52 12.87 -6.70
C ARG A 160 16.62 11.80 -5.61
N ALA A 161 15.59 11.66 -4.76
CA ALA A 161 15.51 10.60 -3.76
C ALA A 161 15.12 9.23 -4.35
N SER A 162 14.80 9.10 -5.64
CA SER A 162 14.31 7.85 -6.25
C SER A 162 15.27 6.66 -6.07
N GLY A 163 16.56 6.84 -6.36
CA GLY A 163 17.56 5.79 -6.18
C GLY A 163 17.68 5.32 -4.73
N PRO A 164 17.90 6.24 -3.77
CA PRO A 164 17.87 5.94 -2.34
C PRO A 164 16.57 5.29 -1.86
N LEU A 165 15.41 5.79 -2.27
CA LEU A 165 14.10 5.22 -1.90
C LEU A 165 13.93 3.80 -2.44
N LYS A 166 14.42 3.53 -3.66
CA LYS A 166 14.39 2.19 -4.25
C LYS A 166 15.17 1.19 -3.41
N ALA A 167 16.34 1.58 -2.91
CA ALA A 167 17.12 0.75 -2.00
C ALA A 167 16.38 0.45 -0.67
N LEU A 168 15.43 1.31 -0.28
CA LEU A 168 14.57 1.12 0.88
C LEU A 168 13.23 0.45 0.56
N GLY A 169 12.99 0.04 -0.69
CA GLY A 169 11.78 -0.68 -1.09
C GLY A 169 10.68 0.17 -1.72
N VAL A 170 11.00 1.40 -2.15
CA VAL A 170 10.06 2.30 -2.86
C VAL A 170 10.64 2.73 -4.20
N GLU A 171 10.16 2.13 -5.28
CA GLU A 171 10.59 2.46 -6.63
C GLU A 171 9.64 3.49 -7.26
N LEU A 172 10.13 4.72 -7.43
CA LEU A 172 9.38 5.79 -8.08
C LEU A 172 9.40 5.61 -9.61
N GLY A 173 8.22 5.66 -10.22
CA GLY A 173 8.07 5.70 -11.67
C GLY A 173 8.38 7.07 -12.28
N PRO A 174 8.24 7.19 -13.61
CA PRO A 174 8.51 8.45 -14.31
C PRO A 174 7.52 9.55 -13.89
N TYR A 175 8.01 10.78 -13.86
CA TYR A 175 7.20 11.97 -13.61
C TYR A 175 6.33 12.30 -14.84
N VAL A 176 5.02 12.37 -14.67
CA VAL A 176 4.06 12.54 -15.79
C VAL A 176 3.43 13.93 -15.85
N GLY A 177 3.53 14.74 -14.78
CA GLY A 177 3.05 16.13 -14.73
C GLY A 177 1.54 16.33 -14.93
N LYS A 178 0.74 15.25 -14.93
CA LYS A 178 -0.73 15.26 -15.06
C LYS A 178 -1.34 14.24 -14.12
N GLY A 179 -2.32 14.67 -13.32
CA GLY A 179 -2.91 13.78 -12.32
C GLY A 179 -1.99 13.67 -11.12
N PHE A 180 -1.74 12.43 -10.68
CA PHE A 180 -0.65 12.15 -9.76
C PHE A 180 0.68 12.23 -10.48
N ASP A 181 1.71 12.71 -9.80
CA ASP A 181 3.02 13.00 -10.36
C ASP A 181 3.74 11.75 -10.87
N CYS A 182 3.60 10.61 -10.20
CA CYS A 182 4.07 9.33 -10.71
C CYS A 182 3.28 8.14 -10.12
N GLN A 183 3.55 6.95 -10.65
CA GLN A 183 3.18 5.67 -10.01
C GLN A 183 4.43 5.10 -9.34
N ALA A 184 4.29 4.54 -8.15
CA ALA A 184 5.40 3.88 -7.45
C ALA A 184 5.08 2.43 -7.15
N LEU A 185 6.14 1.63 -7.06
CA LEU A 185 6.11 0.24 -6.62
C LEU A 185 6.69 0.14 -5.21
N PHE A 186 5.89 -0.36 -4.28
CA PHE A 186 6.25 -0.61 -2.89
C PHE A 186 6.53 -2.09 -2.70
N GLN A 187 7.72 -2.43 -2.22
CA GLN A 187 8.08 -3.80 -1.90
C GLN A 187 8.89 -3.83 -0.61
N PHE A 188 8.21 -4.09 0.50
CA PHE A 188 8.82 -4.23 1.81
C PHE A 188 9.06 -5.71 2.14
N LEU A 189 10.25 -6.00 2.65
CA LEU A 189 10.69 -7.34 3.04
C LEU A 189 10.49 -8.33 1.87
N ASN A 190 9.76 -9.42 2.13
CA ASN A 190 9.38 -10.42 1.15
C ASN A 190 7.89 -10.33 0.77
N TYR A 191 7.20 -9.24 1.13
CA TYR A 191 5.83 -9.01 0.68
C TYR A 191 5.78 -8.78 -0.82
N GLU A 192 4.59 -8.94 -1.38
CA GLU A 192 4.37 -8.75 -2.80
C GLU A 192 4.43 -7.27 -3.18
N PRO A 193 4.88 -6.94 -4.39
CA PRO A 193 4.91 -5.56 -4.84
C PRO A 193 3.50 -4.95 -4.88
N TYR A 194 3.36 -3.75 -4.36
CA TYR A 194 2.11 -2.98 -4.36
C TYR A 194 2.30 -1.67 -5.13
N THR A 195 1.40 -1.38 -6.06
CA THR A 195 1.46 -0.14 -6.83
C THR A 195 0.55 0.91 -6.20
N ALA A 196 1.06 2.13 -6.05
CA ALA A 196 0.25 3.27 -5.64
C ALA A 196 0.65 4.55 -6.40
N PRO A 197 -0.33 5.42 -6.72
CA PRO A 197 -0.05 6.79 -7.16
C PRO A 197 0.70 7.58 -6.09
N ILE A 198 1.63 8.42 -6.54
CA ILE A 198 2.36 9.38 -5.71
C ILE A 198 2.11 10.80 -6.21
N GLU A 199 1.77 11.67 -5.26
CA GLU A 199 1.88 13.12 -5.43
C GLU A 199 3.17 13.59 -4.76
N ILE A 200 3.98 14.37 -5.47
CA ILE A 200 5.20 14.97 -4.97
C ILE A 200 4.88 16.38 -4.52
N LYS A 201 5.28 16.72 -3.30
CA LYS A 201 5.00 18.02 -2.69
C LYS A 201 6.19 18.51 -1.87
N LYS A 202 6.57 19.77 -1.98
CA LYS A 202 7.57 20.34 -1.07
C LYS A 202 7.08 20.28 0.38
N ALA A 203 5.84 20.71 0.61
CA ALA A 203 5.11 20.56 1.86
C ALA A 203 3.77 19.88 1.58
N SER A 204 3.37 18.90 2.38
CA SER A 204 2.18 18.07 2.12
C SER A 204 0.84 18.84 2.05
N ARG A 205 0.79 20.09 2.55
CA ARG A 205 -0.37 20.98 2.41
C ARG A 205 -0.73 21.22 0.93
N GLY A 206 -2.00 21.50 0.67
CA GLY A 206 -2.48 21.78 -0.68
C GLY A 206 -2.81 20.53 -1.51
N PHE A 207 -2.82 19.34 -0.88
CA PHE A 207 -3.30 18.09 -1.49
C PHE A 207 -4.82 18.06 -1.78
N GLU A 208 -5.52 19.20 -1.71
CA GLU A 208 -6.98 19.28 -1.84
C GLU A 208 -7.47 18.99 -3.27
N TYR A 209 -6.69 19.36 -4.29
CA TYR A 209 -7.09 19.19 -5.69
C TYR A 209 -7.14 17.72 -6.09
N GLN A 210 -6.12 16.95 -5.69
CA GLN A 210 -6.03 15.52 -5.95
C GLN A 210 -6.99 14.71 -5.06
N GLN A 211 -7.29 15.17 -3.83
CA GLN A 211 -8.35 14.58 -2.98
C GLN A 211 -9.74 14.66 -3.60
N LYS A 212 -10.01 15.62 -4.49
CA LYS A 212 -11.30 15.66 -5.22
C LYS A 212 -11.35 14.67 -6.38
N ARG A 213 -10.19 14.29 -6.92
CA ARG A 213 -10.06 13.32 -8.03
C ARG A 213 -9.95 11.89 -7.53
N TYR A 214 -9.38 11.72 -6.35
CA TYR A 214 -9.32 10.47 -5.62
C TYR A 214 -10.44 10.46 -4.58
N SER A 215 -11.51 9.71 -4.84
CA SER A 215 -12.61 9.62 -3.88
C SER A 215 -12.04 9.12 -2.55
N PRO A 216 -12.11 9.90 -1.43
CA PRO A 216 -11.56 9.48 -0.14
C PRO A 216 -12.25 8.21 0.40
N LEU A 217 -13.36 7.86 -0.23
CA LEU A 217 -14.12 6.65 -0.07
C LEU A 217 -13.38 5.43 -0.66
N GLU A 218 -12.60 5.51 -1.75
CA GLU A 218 -11.89 4.36 -2.32
C GLU A 218 -10.84 3.77 -1.36
N LEU A 219 -10.85 2.45 -1.11
CA LEU A 219 -9.86 1.76 -0.25
C LEU A 219 -8.47 1.54 -0.87
N SER A 220 -8.24 2.00 -2.10
CA SER A 220 -6.89 1.98 -2.69
C SER A 220 -6.04 3.08 -2.05
N ARG A 221 -4.71 2.97 -2.09
CA ARG A 221 -3.86 3.98 -1.44
C ARG A 221 -3.42 5.05 -2.42
N VAL A 222 -3.22 6.24 -1.88
CA VAL A 222 -2.44 7.31 -2.52
C VAL A 222 -1.34 7.73 -1.56
N VAL A 223 -0.16 8.06 -2.08
CA VAL A 223 0.96 8.49 -1.25
C VAL A 223 1.34 9.93 -1.58
N ILE A 224 1.56 10.75 -0.54
CA ILE A 224 2.22 12.05 -0.68
C ILE A 224 3.70 11.85 -0.33
N LEU A 225 4.59 12.10 -1.28
CA LEU A 225 6.02 12.18 -1.04
C LEU A 225 6.40 13.65 -0.83
N CYS A 226 6.91 13.97 0.35
CA CYS A 226 7.23 15.36 0.67
C CYS A 226 8.54 15.55 1.44
N ALA A 227 9.07 16.78 1.39
CA ALA A 227 10.17 17.16 2.28
C ALA A 227 9.65 17.34 3.71
N GLN A 228 8.54 18.06 3.86
CA GLN A 228 7.92 18.39 5.13
C GLN A 228 6.44 18.01 5.17
N HIS A 229 6.02 17.36 6.26
CA HIS A 229 4.60 17.05 6.49
C HIS A 229 3.94 18.08 7.41
N ASP A 230 2.83 18.64 6.94
CA ASP A 230 2.05 19.71 7.57
C ASP A 230 0.55 19.64 7.21
N LEU A 231 0.09 18.54 6.60
CA LEU A 231 -1.31 18.32 6.23
C LEU A 231 -2.09 17.86 7.47
N PRO A 232 -3.02 18.66 8.01
CA PRO A 232 -3.86 18.22 9.13
C PRO A 232 -4.86 17.16 8.67
N ASN A 233 -5.17 16.21 9.55
CA ASN A 233 -6.21 15.19 9.34
C ASN A 233 -6.05 14.41 8.02
N VAL A 234 -4.91 13.72 7.86
CA VAL A 234 -4.64 12.89 6.68
C VAL A 234 -5.79 11.92 6.40
N PRO A 235 -6.39 11.94 5.18
CA PRO A 235 -7.50 11.05 4.84
C PRO A 235 -7.14 9.56 5.03
N PRO A 236 -8.10 8.68 5.35
CA PRO A 236 -7.82 7.28 5.73
C PRO A 236 -7.02 6.46 4.71
N ASN A 237 -7.16 6.78 3.43
CA ASN A 237 -6.54 6.07 2.30
C ASN A 237 -5.33 6.83 1.71
N VAL A 238 -4.92 7.92 2.37
CA VAL A 238 -3.75 8.70 1.99
C VAL A 238 -2.64 8.38 2.98
N ASP A 239 -1.48 8.05 2.45
CA ASP A 239 -0.27 7.83 3.21
C ASP A 239 0.74 8.94 2.92
N VAL A 240 1.61 9.26 3.88
CA VAL A 240 2.58 10.35 3.73
C VAL A 240 3.99 9.85 4.04
N ILE A 241 4.89 10.01 3.07
CA ILE A 241 6.33 9.79 3.23
C ILE A 241 7.00 11.16 3.31
N GLN A 242 7.53 11.47 4.49
CA GLN A 242 8.31 12.67 4.76
C GLN A 242 9.80 12.32 4.72
N LEU A 243 10.52 12.84 3.73
CA LEU A 243 11.95 12.58 3.57
C LEU A 243 12.76 13.04 4.78
N GLU A 244 12.37 14.15 5.41
CA GLU A 244 13.04 14.65 6.60
C GLU A 244 12.93 13.69 7.80
N SER A 245 11.80 13.02 7.98
CA SER A 245 11.63 12.04 9.06
C SER A 245 12.54 10.83 8.86
N LEU A 246 12.81 10.41 7.63
CA LEU A 246 13.76 9.33 7.36
C LEU A 246 15.18 9.65 7.86
N CYS A 247 15.54 10.92 8.00
CA CYS A 247 16.83 11.32 8.57
C CYS A 247 16.97 11.01 10.07
N SER A 248 15.87 11.03 10.81
CA SER A 248 15.88 10.70 12.23
C SER A 248 16.31 9.25 12.49
N VAL A 249 16.11 8.37 11.50
CA VAL A 249 16.48 6.96 11.56
C VAL A 249 18.00 6.78 11.65
N MET A 250 18.80 7.71 11.12
CA MET A 250 20.27 7.64 11.24
C MET A 250 20.78 7.86 12.67
N ALA A 251 19.99 8.51 13.53
CA ALA A 251 20.37 8.81 14.91
C ALA A 251 20.19 7.62 15.87
N HIS A 252 19.62 6.51 15.39
CA HIS A 252 19.30 5.28 16.16
C HIS A 252 19.90 4.04 15.47
#